data_AF-A0A528N1W2-F1
#
_entry.id   AF-A0A528N1W2-F1
#
_cell.length_a   1.000
_cell.length_b   1.000
_cell.length_c   1.000
_cell.angle_alpha   90.00
_cell.angle_beta   90.00
_cell.angle_gamma   90.00
#
_symmetry.space_group_name_H-M   'P 1'
#
loop_
_entity.id
_entity.type
_entity.pdbx_description
1 polymer ?
#
loop_
_entity_poly.entity_id
_entity_poly.type
_entity_poly.pdbx_seq_one_letter_code
_entity_poly.pdbx_strand_id
1 'polypeptide(L)' 'PDTATHLAQFKAHLGKNAKLTLFVMNAGGKLVRQEVVVRTTGEGADFTLRGINLLAGDTHTDVTMVLDHAVPHTASTE' A
#
# COMPACT_ATOMS: atom_id res chain seq x y z
N PRO A 1 10.26 -4.53 -18.25
CA PRO A 1 11.05 -3.67 -19.16
C PRO A 1 11.96 -2.73 -18.35
N ASP A 2 13.26 -2.77 -18.60
CA ASP A 2 14.28 -2.09 -17.76
C ASP A 2 14.24 -0.56 -17.85
N THR A 3 13.44 -0.04 -18.78
CA THR A 3 13.17 1.39 -18.97
C THR A 3 11.76 1.81 -18.53
N ALA A 4 10.95 0.87 -18.01
CA ALA A 4 9.55 1.15 -17.68
C ALA A 4 9.43 2.06 -16.45
N THR A 5 8.48 2.99 -16.50
CA THR A 5 8.03 3.77 -15.36
C THR A 5 6.64 3.32 -14.96
N HIS A 6 6.43 3.03 -13.68
CA HIS A 6 5.14 2.69 -13.11
C HIS A 6 4.80 3.67 -11.98
N LEU A 7 3.68 4.37 -12.14
CA LEU A 7 3.12 5.26 -11.13
C LEU A 7 1.71 4.76 -10.82
N ALA A 8 1.44 4.43 -9.57
CA ALA A 8 0.14 3.92 -9.15
C ALA A 8 -0.28 4.48 -7.79
N GLN A 9 -1.60 4.60 -7.62
CA GLN A 9 -2.20 4.97 -6.37
C GLN A 9 -3.36 4.03 -6.05
N PHE A 10 -3.34 3.46 -4.84
CA PHE A 10 -4.41 2.65 -4.29
C PHE A 10 -5.12 3.43 -3.18
N LYS A 11 -6.46 3.48 -3.22
CA LYS A 11 -7.29 4.16 -2.22
C LYS A 11 -8.34 3.22 -1.65
N ALA A 12 -8.50 3.20 -0.33
CA ALA A 12 -9.56 2.42 0.32
C ALA A 12 -10.16 3.13 1.55
N HIS A 13 -11.48 2.97 1.70
CA HIS A 13 -12.20 3.29 2.93
C HIS A 13 -12.71 1.99 3.56
N LEU A 14 -12.30 1.71 4.80
CA LEU A 14 -12.74 0.52 5.52
C LEU A 14 -13.92 0.86 6.43
N GLY A 15 -15.03 0.14 6.24
CA GLY A 15 -16.20 0.19 7.11
C GLY A 15 -16.03 -0.61 8.40
N LYS A 16 -17.09 -0.69 9.20
CA LYS A 16 -17.10 -1.39 10.48
C LYS A 16 -16.71 -2.86 10.31
N ASN A 17 -15.76 -3.33 11.11
CA ASN A 17 -15.21 -4.69 11.08
C ASN A 17 -14.65 -5.15 9.72
N ALA A 18 -14.39 -4.22 8.79
CA ALA A 18 -13.83 -4.57 7.49
C ALA A 18 -12.37 -4.98 7.63
N LYS A 19 -11.96 -6.00 6.87
CA LYS A 19 -10.59 -6.49 6.82
C LYS A 19 -10.06 -6.37 5.39
N LEU A 20 -8.91 -5.73 5.23
CA LEU A 20 -8.24 -5.63 3.95
C LEU A 20 -6.78 -6.03 4.09
N THR A 21 -6.37 -7.03 3.30
CA THR A 21 -4.96 -7.34 3.09
C THR A 21 -4.58 -6.88 1.69
N LEU A 22 -3.70 -5.88 1.60
CA LEU A 22 -3.12 -5.41 0.35
C LEU A 22 -1.73 -6.02 0.19
N PHE A 23 -1.53 -6.77 -0.89
CA PHE A 23 -0.21 -7.30 -1.27
C PHE A 23 0.32 -6.55 -2.49
N VAL A 24 1.53 -6.04 -2.37
CA VAL A 24 2.24 -5.28 -3.38
C VAL A 24 3.53 -6.01 -3.72
N MET A 25 3.69 -6.40 -4.99
CA MET A 25 4.94 -6.91 -5.51
C MET A 25 5.42 -6.03 -6.66
N ASN A 26 6.52 -5.32 -6.44
CA ASN A 26 7.20 -4.57 -7.46
C ASN A 26 8.38 -5.40 -7.98
N ALA A 27 8.34 -5.78 -9.27
CA ALA A 27 9.37 -6.59 -9.91
C ALA A 27 9.90 -5.90 -11.17
N GLY A 28 11.06 -5.26 -11.06
CA GLY A 28 11.68 -4.48 -12.12
C GLY A 28 11.03 -3.11 -12.36
N GLY A 29 11.39 -2.50 -13.49
CA GLY A 29 11.02 -1.11 -13.83
C GLY A 29 12.10 -0.12 -13.39
N LYS A 30 12.42 0.84 -14.26
CA LYS A 30 13.42 1.87 -14.00
C LYS A 30 13.02 2.75 -12.81
N LEU A 31 11.73 3.07 -12.74
CA LEU A 31 11.12 3.85 -11.69
C LEU A 31 9.74 3.26 -11.37
N VAL A 32 9.53 2.89 -10.12
CA VAL A 32 8.23 2.46 -9.59
C VAL A 32 7.89 3.33 -8.39
N ARG A 33 6.75 4.02 -8.44
CA ARG A 33 6.21 4.78 -7.32
C ARG A 33 4.79 4.33 -7.04
N GLN A 34 4.57 3.85 -5.83
CA GLN A 34 3.26 3.37 -5.42
C GLN A 34 2.79 4.05 -4.14
N GLU A 35 1.63 4.69 -4.23
CA GLU A 35 1.00 5.37 -3.10
C GLU A 35 -0.20 4.56 -2.60
N VAL A 36 -0.21 4.23 -1.32
CA VAL A 36 -1.30 3.51 -0.65
C VAL A 36 -1.95 4.47 0.34
N VAL A 37 -3.19 4.88 0.07
CA VAL A 37 -3.94 5.80 0.94
C VAL A 37 -5.17 5.09 1.49
N VAL A 38 -5.19 4.85 2.79
CA VAL A 38 -6.23 4.07 3.45
C VAL A 38 -6.85 4.88 4.59
N ARG A 39 -8.18 4.82 4.73
CA ARG A 39 -8.89 5.43 5.86
C ARG A 39 -9.82 4.41 6.50
N THR A 40 -9.66 4.16 7.78
CA THR A 40 -10.59 3.33 8.55
C THR A 40 -11.72 4.22 9.08
N THR A 41 -12.91 4.04 8.50
CA THR A 41 -14.11 4.86 8.79
C THR A 41 -15.11 4.16 9.70
N GLY A 42 -14.94 2.86 9.96
CA GLY A 42 -15.76 2.12 10.92
C GLY A 42 -14.91 1.41 11.96
N GLU A 43 -15.44 1.33 13.18
CA GLU A 43 -14.78 0.67 14.31
C GLU A 43 -14.47 -0.79 14.00
N GLY A 44 -13.39 -1.32 14.58
CA GLY A 44 -13.00 -2.72 14.38
C GLY A 44 -12.34 -3.01 13.03
N ALA A 45 -12.08 -1.98 12.20
CA ALA A 45 -11.41 -2.18 10.92
C ALA A 45 -9.94 -2.62 11.10
N ASP A 46 -9.49 -3.51 10.21
CA ASP A 46 -8.15 -4.11 10.24
C ASP A 46 -7.53 -4.03 8.84
N PHE A 47 -6.38 -3.36 8.74
CA PHE A 47 -5.64 -3.20 7.50
C PHE A 47 -4.26 -3.83 7.57
N THR A 48 -3.96 -4.76 6.66
CA THR A 48 -2.62 -5.33 6.51
C THR A 48 -2.03 -4.95 5.16
N LEU A 49 -0.86 -4.33 5.15
CA LEU A 49 -0.03 -4.17 3.95
C LEU A 49 1.04 -5.27 3.94
N ARG A 50 1.36 -5.81 2.77
CA ARG A 50 2.51 -6.68 2.53
C ARG A 50 3.22 -6.21 1.28
N GLY A 51 4.52 -5.91 1.40
CA GLY A 51 5.33 -5.39 0.30
C GLY A 51 6.53 -6.27 -0.01
N ILE A 52 6.76 -6.53 -1.30
CA ILE A 52 8.02 -7.09 -1.83
C ILE A 52 8.49 -6.21 -2.97
N ASN A 53 9.74 -5.74 -2.90
CA ASN A 53 10.38 -4.98 -3.97
C ASN A 53 11.61 -5.74 -4.46
N LEU A 54 11.59 -6.18 -5.72
CA LEU A 54 12.68 -6.88 -6.41
C LEU A 54 13.40 -5.89 -7.33
N LEU A 55 14.38 -5.18 -6.76
CA LEU A 55 15.21 -4.21 -7.47
C LEU A 55 16.43 -4.88 -8.11
N ALA A 56 16.92 -4.31 -9.21
CA ALA A 56 18.15 -4.75 -9.87
C ALA A 56 18.88 -3.56 -10.51
N GLY A 57 20.21 -3.56 -10.52
CA GLY A 57 21.00 -2.50 -11.16
C GLY A 57 20.67 -1.11 -10.60
N ASP A 58 20.20 -0.22 -11.47
CA ASP A 58 19.96 1.19 -11.19
C ASP A 58 18.45 1.55 -11.18
N THR A 59 17.60 0.58 -10.82
CA THR A 59 16.16 0.77 -10.63
C THR A 59 15.83 1.49 -9.33
N HIS A 60 14.79 2.33 -9.33
CA HIS A 60 14.24 2.97 -8.14
C HIS A 60 12.82 2.47 -7.86
N THR A 61 12.55 2.04 -6.63
CA THR A 61 11.20 1.68 -6.18
C THR A 61 10.92 2.36 -4.86
N ASP A 62 9.84 3.12 -4.81
CA ASP A 62 9.32 3.70 -3.59
C ASP A 62 7.85 3.33 -3.39
N VAL A 63 7.51 2.89 -2.18
CA VAL A 63 6.15 2.60 -1.75
C VAL A 63 5.87 3.50 -0.56
N THR A 64 4.90 4.39 -0.70
CA THR A 64 4.50 5.33 0.35
C THR A 64 3.10 4.96 0.83
N MET A 65 2.94 4.76 2.13
CA MET A 65 1.65 4.49 2.75
C MET A 65 1.21 5.65 3.67
N VAL A 66 -0.05 6.05 3.54
CA VAL A 66 -0.75 6.93 4.47
C VAL A 66 -2.00 6.21 4.95
N LEU A 67 -2.06 5.92 6.25
CA LEU A 67 -3.22 5.31 6.90
C LEU A 67 -3.78 6.25 7.96
N ASP A 68 -5.09 6.52 7.86
CA ASP A 68 -5.84 7.28 8.84
C ASP A 68 -6.74 6.36 9.68
N HIS A 69 -6.48 6.33 10.99
CA HIS A 69 -7.31 5.70 12.00
C HIS A 69 -8.41 6.68 12.46
N ALA A 70 -9.42 6.90 11.61
CA ALA A 70 -10.40 7.96 11.82
C ALA A 70 -11.44 7.64 12.92
N VAL A 71 -11.46 6.39 13.42
CA VAL A 71 -12.34 5.94 14.52
C VAL A 71 -11.61 4.96 15.44
N PRO A 72 -12.05 4.80 16.71
CA PRO A 72 -11.43 3.90 17.68
C PRO A 72 -11.45 2.43 17.28
N HIS A 73 -10.66 1.62 18.00
CA HIS A 73 -10.62 0.16 17.87
C HIS A 73 -10.28 -0.35 16.47
N THR A 74 -9.40 0.37 15.77
CA THR A 74 -8.90 -0.01 14.45
C THR A 74 -7.45 -0.46 14.58
N ALA A 75 -7.01 -1.40 13.72
CA ALA A 75 -5.69 -2.00 13.77
C ALA A 75 -5.03 -2.02 12.39
N SER A 76 -3.70 -2.05 12.38
CA SER A 76 -2.96 -2.24 11.15
C SER A 76 -1.62 -2.93 11.35
N THR A 77 -1.12 -3.54 10.27
CA THR A 77 0.23 -4.13 10.21
C THR A 77 0.81 -3.95 8.82
N GLU A 78 2.11 -3.71 8.74
CA GLU A 78 2.91 -3.73 7.51
C GLU A 78 3.93 -4.88 7.59
#